data_AF-A0A2H6B7Y1-F1
#
_entry.id   AF-A0A2H6B7Y1-F1
#
_cell.length_a   1.000
_cell.length_b   1.000
_cell.length_c   1.000
_cell.angle_alpha   90.00
_cell.angle_beta   90.00
_cell.angle_gamma   90.00
#
_symmetry.space_group_name_H-M   'P 1'
#
loop_
_entity.id
_entity.type
_entity.pdbx_description
1 polymer ?
#
loop_
_entity_poly.entity_id
_entity_poly.type
_entity_poly.pdbx_seq_one_letter_code
_entity_poly.pdbx_strand_id
1 'polypeptide(L)'
;MSFALALAVAGTLVAATIATSAFARTEPERAATGASRTERALARSAAQVTSLPKVGLFAGGVLGERFHLLSVDVRPRRRAVIFAALTNSCDFASGDGVVDVVRSSGLRVTSRGTVVYERARQTIADADSFGLSGRRIVTTVISAKFVAPGRVRATARVRSRFVDRRGRTVGNCDTGTVAWRALRVPGRIVPGAELPSGSSKTYYGASAQRLPLVARRAADGTLELALAWRLRCIPGAKTRQTRVQGLAATNGVFRATKRITEPAASVRDEPVVTFRHSVAAAVGERGLTGRWRIDATVRRPDGTRTKCSTGANRLRAAAW
;
A
#
# COMPACT_ATOMS: atom_id res chain seq x y z
N MET A 1 -33.44 48.92 -4.45
CA MET A 1 -33.05 48.65 -5.85
C MET A 1 -33.44 47.22 -6.16
N SER A 2 -34.62 47.06 -6.77
CA SER A 2 -35.19 45.79 -7.23
C SER A 2 -35.76 46.09 -8.61
N PHE A 3 -35.28 45.40 -9.65
CA PHE A 3 -35.87 45.47 -10.98
C PHE A 3 -36.51 44.12 -11.29
N ALA A 4 -37.84 44.15 -11.44
CA ALA A 4 -38.61 43.12 -12.11
C ALA A 4 -38.59 43.42 -13.62
N LEU A 5 -38.50 42.39 -14.46
CA LEU A 5 -38.96 42.50 -15.83
C LEU A 5 -39.50 41.14 -16.30
N ALA A 6 -40.75 41.17 -16.74
CA ALA A 6 -41.48 40.11 -17.39
C ALA A 6 -41.18 40.08 -18.90
N LEU A 7 -41.41 38.94 -19.55
CA LEU A 7 -41.67 38.90 -20.99
C LEU A 7 -42.69 37.79 -21.33
N ALA A 8 -43.73 38.23 -22.02
CA ALA A 8 -44.86 37.49 -22.59
C ALA A 8 -44.56 37.13 -24.07
N VAL A 9 -44.87 35.92 -24.56
CA VAL A 9 -46.07 35.51 -25.36
C VAL A 9 -45.98 35.75 -26.89
N ALA A 10 -46.59 34.80 -27.62
CA ALA A 10 -47.03 34.77 -29.04
C ALA A 10 -46.01 34.25 -30.07
N GLY A 11 -46.35 33.43 -31.07
CA GLY A 11 -47.61 32.86 -31.60
C GLY A 11 -47.30 32.16 -32.94
N THR A 12 -47.71 30.90 -33.14
CA THR A 12 -48.75 30.40 -34.07
C THR A 12 -48.50 30.40 -35.59
N LEU A 13 -48.57 29.15 -36.13
CA LEU A 13 -49.28 28.65 -37.34
C LEU A 13 -48.82 29.05 -38.75
N VAL A 14 -48.65 28.04 -39.64
CA VAL A 14 -49.44 27.84 -40.88
C VAL A 14 -49.28 26.38 -41.40
N ALA A 15 -50.42 25.78 -41.78
CA ALA A 15 -50.64 24.47 -42.43
C ALA A 15 -50.28 24.47 -43.93
N ALA A 16 -49.98 23.38 -44.64
CA ALA A 16 -50.84 22.29 -45.16
C ALA A 16 -49.89 21.38 -46.00
N THR A 17 -50.12 20.09 -46.31
CA THR A 17 -51.19 19.52 -47.16
C THR A 17 -51.09 17.98 -47.08
N ILE A 18 -52.23 17.29 -47.18
CA ILE A 18 -52.36 15.82 -47.22
C ILE A 18 -52.60 15.38 -48.69
N ALA A 19 -51.94 14.31 -49.18
CA ALA A 19 -52.55 13.20 -49.94
C ALA A 19 -51.53 12.22 -50.60
N THR A 20 -51.47 11.01 -50.04
CA THR A 20 -51.42 9.65 -50.65
C THR A 20 -50.54 9.28 -51.86
N SER A 21 -49.62 8.33 -51.64
CA SER A 21 -49.36 7.10 -52.44
C SER A 21 -48.41 6.20 -51.63
N ALA A 22 -48.87 5.08 -51.07
CA ALA A 22 -48.84 3.72 -51.64
C ALA A 22 -47.43 3.12 -51.82
N PHE A 23 -47.20 2.00 -51.12
CA PHE A 23 -46.13 1.00 -51.29
C PHE A 23 -44.69 1.38 -50.92
N ALA A 24 -44.26 0.98 -49.70
CA ALA A 24 -43.10 0.12 -49.49
C ALA A 24 -42.99 -0.23 -47.99
N ARG A 25 -43.44 -1.44 -47.61
CA ARG A 25 -42.98 -2.06 -46.35
C ARG A 25 -41.50 -2.37 -46.54
N THR A 26 -40.63 -1.62 -45.88
CA THR A 26 -39.25 -2.03 -45.66
C THR A 26 -39.00 -2.02 -44.17
N GLU A 27 -38.59 -3.17 -43.64
CA GLU A 27 -38.05 -3.31 -42.29
C GLU A 27 -36.80 -2.41 -42.15
N PRO A 28 -36.68 -1.66 -41.04
CA PRO A 28 -35.35 -1.46 -40.47
C PRO A 28 -35.42 -1.47 -38.94
N GLU A 29 -35.91 -2.56 -38.34
CA GLU A 29 -35.93 -2.68 -36.86
C GLU A 29 -35.17 -3.90 -36.32
N ARG A 30 -34.28 -4.48 -37.13
CA ARG A 30 -33.40 -5.58 -36.70
C ARG A 30 -31.91 -5.29 -36.69
N ALA A 31 -31.45 -4.13 -37.19
CA ALA A 31 -30.03 -3.79 -37.22
C ALA A 31 -29.54 -3.00 -35.98
N ALA A 32 -30.42 -2.29 -35.26
CA ALA A 32 -30.02 -1.39 -34.17
C ALA A 32 -29.79 -2.07 -32.80
N THR A 33 -30.28 -3.30 -32.60
CA THR A 33 -30.11 -4.06 -31.35
C THR A 33 -28.91 -5.00 -31.33
N GLY A 34 -28.35 -5.33 -32.51
CA GLY A 34 -27.16 -6.18 -32.64
C GLY A 34 -25.84 -5.46 -32.31
N ALA A 35 -25.71 -4.19 -32.71
CA ALA A 35 -24.50 -3.40 -32.46
C ALA A 35 -24.29 -3.14 -30.96
N SER A 36 -25.35 -2.79 -30.21
CA SER A 36 -25.22 -2.51 -28.77
C SER A 36 -24.93 -3.75 -27.92
N ARG A 37 -25.38 -4.94 -28.35
CA ARG A 37 -25.13 -6.21 -27.64
C ARG A 37 -23.71 -6.70 -27.90
N THR A 38 -23.22 -6.55 -29.12
CA THR A 38 -21.88 -6.98 -29.53
C THR A 38 -20.82 -6.02 -29.00
N GLU A 39 -21.08 -4.71 -28.98
CA GLU A 39 -20.20 -3.72 -28.32
C GLU A 39 -20.24 -3.84 -26.80
N ARG A 40 -21.39 -4.12 -26.17
CA ARG A 40 -21.43 -4.44 -24.73
C ARG A 40 -20.79 -5.79 -24.42
N ALA A 41 -20.87 -6.78 -25.32
CA ALA A 41 -20.21 -8.08 -25.15
C ALA A 41 -18.70 -7.97 -25.38
N LEU A 42 -18.24 -7.15 -26.33
CA LEU A 42 -16.83 -6.85 -26.56
C LEU A 42 -16.27 -5.95 -25.46
N ALA A 43 -17.03 -4.98 -24.94
CA ALA A 43 -16.66 -4.19 -23.76
C ALA A 43 -16.69 -5.02 -22.47
N ARG A 44 -17.63 -5.98 -22.33
CA ARG A 44 -17.64 -6.95 -21.23
C ARG A 44 -16.52 -7.98 -21.36
N SER A 45 -16.21 -8.47 -22.55
CA SER A 45 -15.07 -9.36 -22.82
C SER A 45 -13.73 -8.64 -22.65
N ALA A 46 -13.60 -7.38 -23.09
CA ALA A 46 -12.43 -6.55 -22.85
C ALA A 46 -12.29 -6.18 -21.35
N ALA A 47 -13.41 -6.00 -20.64
CA ALA A 47 -13.42 -5.86 -19.18
C ALA A 47 -13.19 -7.19 -18.42
N GLN A 48 -13.33 -8.34 -19.09
CA GLN A 48 -13.12 -9.69 -18.54
C GLN A 48 -11.86 -10.40 -19.04
N VAL A 49 -10.97 -9.75 -19.77
CA VAL A 49 -9.58 -10.20 -19.86
C VAL A 49 -8.87 -9.81 -18.56
N THR A 50 -9.32 -10.40 -17.44
CA THR A 50 -8.54 -10.50 -16.21
C THR A 50 -7.42 -11.50 -16.50
N SER A 51 -6.44 -11.05 -17.30
CA SER A 51 -5.18 -11.76 -17.45
C SER A 51 -4.67 -12.02 -16.03
N LEU A 52 -4.48 -13.31 -15.72
CA LEU A 52 -3.96 -13.73 -14.42
C LEU A 52 -2.73 -12.87 -14.11
N PRO A 53 -2.54 -12.48 -12.85
CA PRO A 53 -1.44 -11.60 -12.51
C PRO A 53 -0.11 -12.23 -12.93
N LYS A 54 0.74 -11.42 -13.57
CA LYS A 54 2.09 -11.84 -13.92
C LYS A 54 2.85 -12.23 -12.65
N VAL A 55 3.65 -13.29 -12.75
CA VAL A 55 4.61 -13.68 -11.71
C VAL A 55 5.52 -12.49 -11.37
N GLY A 56 5.74 -12.27 -10.08
CA GLY A 56 6.59 -11.20 -9.58
C GLY A 56 6.10 -10.61 -8.26
N LEU A 57 6.94 -9.73 -7.72
CA LEU A 57 6.65 -8.97 -6.50
C LEU A 57 5.86 -7.71 -6.85
N PHE A 58 4.72 -7.53 -6.20
CA PHE A 58 3.94 -6.30 -6.20
C PHE A 58 4.07 -5.69 -4.81
N ALA A 59 4.56 -4.47 -4.71
CA ALA A 59 4.85 -3.85 -3.43
C ALA A 59 4.47 -2.37 -3.43
N GLY A 60 4.03 -1.88 -2.27
CA GLY A 60 3.56 -0.52 -2.09
C GLY A 60 3.01 -0.32 -0.69
N GLY A 61 1.97 0.49 -0.58
CA GLY A 61 1.42 0.86 0.72
C GLY A 61 0.56 2.12 0.67
N VAL A 62 0.42 2.76 1.82
CA VAL A 62 -0.23 4.06 1.99
C VAL A 62 0.56 4.90 2.98
N LEU A 63 0.65 6.20 2.67
CA LEU A 63 1.21 7.23 3.54
C LEU A 63 0.06 8.14 3.98
N GLY A 64 -0.09 8.30 5.29
CA GLY A 64 -1.06 9.19 5.93
C GLY A 64 -0.54 9.59 7.30
N GLU A 65 -1.42 9.90 8.24
CA GLU A 65 -1.04 10.06 9.65
C GLU A 65 -0.29 8.79 10.13
N ARG A 66 -0.90 7.63 9.89
CA ARG A 66 -0.26 6.31 9.96
C ARG A 66 0.17 5.87 8.56
N PHE A 67 1.20 5.03 8.50
CA PHE A 67 1.65 4.41 7.26
C PHE A 67 1.59 2.90 7.35
N HIS A 68 1.35 2.27 6.21
CA HIS A 68 1.18 0.84 6.07
C HIS A 68 1.93 0.36 4.83
N LEU A 69 2.65 -0.74 4.97
CA LEU A 69 3.48 -1.29 3.90
C LEU A 69 3.03 -2.70 3.58
N LEU A 70 2.72 -2.96 2.31
CA LEU A 70 2.18 -4.25 1.90
C LEU A 70 2.81 -4.72 0.60
N SER A 71 2.89 -6.04 0.44
CA SER A 71 3.32 -6.66 -0.79
C SER A 71 2.67 -8.01 -1.01
N VAL A 72 2.50 -8.36 -2.29
CA VAL A 72 2.11 -9.69 -2.75
C VAL A 72 3.16 -10.18 -3.73
N ASP A 73 3.79 -11.31 -3.44
CA ASP A 73 4.71 -12.01 -4.33
C ASP A 73 3.97 -13.13 -5.04
N VAL A 74 3.59 -12.90 -6.31
CA VAL A 74 2.93 -13.89 -7.15
C VAL A 74 3.98 -14.83 -7.71
N ARG A 75 3.80 -16.12 -7.48
CA ARG A 75 4.68 -17.22 -7.87
C ARG A 75 4.02 -18.06 -8.97
N PRO A 76 4.78 -18.91 -9.67
CA PRO A 76 4.22 -19.89 -10.61
C PRO A 76 3.10 -20.73 -9.98
N ARG A 77 2.24 -21.31 -10.83
CA ARG A 77 1.09 -22.13 -10.41
C ARG A 77 0.09 -21.39 -9.52
N ARG A 78 -0.09 -20.08 -9.77
CA ARG A 78 -1.01 -19.20 -9.03
C ARG A 78 -0.77 -19.18 -7.53
N ARG A 79 0.47 -19.39 -7.07
CA ARG A 79 0.81 -19.29 -5.65
C ARG A 79 1.14 -17.85 -5.30
N ALA A 80 0.89 -17.47 -4.05
CA ALA A 80 1.20 -16.13 -3.58
C ALA A 80 1.79 -16.15 -2.16
N VAL A 81 2.60 -15.13 -1.88
CA VAL A 81 3.05 -14.80 -0.53
C VAL A 81 2.63 -13.36 -0.24
N ILE A 82 1.97 -13.14 0.89
CA ILE A 82 1.64 -11.79 1.36
C ILE A 82 2.61 -11.41 2.47
N PHE A 83 3.05 -10.16 2.43
CA PHE A 83 3.67 -9.49 3.55
C PHE A 83 2.95 -8.17 3.83
N ALA A 84 2.73 -7.86 5.10
CA ALA A 84 2.18 -6.58 5.55
C ALA A 84 2.87 -6.13 6.84
N ALA A 85 3.09 -4.83 6.96
CA ALA A 85 3.44 -4.15 8.20
C ALA A 85 2.41 -3.04 8.41
N LEU A 86 1.61 -3.16 9.47
CA LEU A 86 0.41 -2.37 9.68
C LEU A 86 0.44 -1.71 11.04
N THR A 87 0.31 -0.38 11.07
CA THR A 87 0.30 0.41 12.30
C THR A 87 -1.13 0.52 12.83
N ASN A 88 -1.39 0.08 14.05
CA ASN A 88 -2.72 0.12 14.66
C ASN A 88 -3.00 1.45 15.38
N SER A 89 -4.28 1.71 15.60
CA SER A 89 -4.76 2.55 16.71
C SER A 89 -5.17 1.65 17.86
N CYS A 90 -4.89 2.04 19.10
CA CYS A 90 -5.42 1.36 20.27
C CYS A 90 -6.27 2.30 21.13
N ASP A 91 -7.20 1.74 21.89
CA ASP A 91 -8.03 2.48 22.86
C ASP A 91 -7.30 2.74 24.20
N PHE A 92 -6.03 2.35 24.31
CA PHE A 92 -5.16 2.58 25.46
C PHE A 92 -3.79 3.13 25.03
N ALA A 93 -3.23 4.04 25.86
CA ALA A 93 -2.05 4.84 25.50
C ALA A 93 -0.79 4.01 25.22
N SER A 94 -0.55 2.91 25.96
CA SER A 94 0.64 2.06 25.75
C SER A 94 0.62 1.28 24.43
N GLY A 95 -0.51 1.25 23.71
CA GLY A 95 -0.68 0.49 22.47
C GLY A 95 -0.70 1.35 21.20
N ASP A 96 -0.77 2.68 21.29
CA ASP A 96 -0.82 3.47 20.06
C ASP A 96 0.49 3.34 19.26
N GLY A 97 0.37 3.17 17.94
CA GLY A 97 1.52 2.94 17.06
C GLY A 97 2.04 1.50 17.00
N VAL A 98 1.34 0.52 17.59
CA VAL A 98 1.69 -0.90 17.47
C VAL A 98 1.75 -1.36 16.02
N VAL A 99 2.85 -2.02 15.64
CA VAL A 99 3.04 -2.54 14.29
C VAL A 99 2.82 -4.05 14.26
N ASP A 100 1.79 -4.48 13.55
CA ASP A 100 1.56 -5.89 13.22
C ASP A 100 2.27 -6.26 11.91
N VAL A 101 3.18 -7.22 12.03
CA VAL A 101 3.91 -7.78 10.88
C VAL A 101 3.32 -9.13 10.53
N VAL A 102 2.74 -9.22 9.34
CA VAL A 102 2.15 -10.44 8.79
C VAL A 102 2.99 -10.93 7.62
N ARG A 103 3.30 -12.22 7.62
CA ARG A 103 3.87 -12.92 6.48
C ARG A 103 3.17 -14.26 6.32
N SER A 104 2.57 -14.48 5.17
CA SER A 104 1.83 -15.70 4.87
C SER A 104 2.21 -16.24 3.50
N SER A 105 2.45 -17.55 3.42
CA SER A 105 2.83 -18.27 2.20
C SER A 105 1.84 -19.39 1.90
N GLY A 106 1.86 -19.89 0.66
CA GLY A 106 0.99 -21.00 0.24
C GLY A 106 -0.39 -20.55 -0.24
N LEU A 107 -0.68 -19.26 -0.19
CA LEU A 107 -1.91 -18.64 -0.70
C LEU A 107 -2.07 -18.91 -2.19
N ARG A 108 -3.32 -18.88 -2.66
CA ARG A 108 -3.65 -19.04 -4.08
C ARG A 108 -4.24 -17.75 -4.63
N VAL A 109 -3.83 -17.41 -5.85
CA VAL A 109 -4.51 -16.42 -6.67
C VAL A 109 -5.74 -17.09 -7.29
N THR A 110 -6.91 -16.54 -7.04
CA THR A 110 -8.17 -17.02 -7.63
C THR A 110 -8.19 -16.80 -9.14
N SER A 111 -9.13 -17.45 -9.84
CA SER A 111 -9.37 -17.21 -11.27
C SER A 111 -9.70 -15.75 -11.59
N ARG A 112 -10.27 -15.01 -10.63
CA ARG A 112 -10.61 -13.58 -10.75
C ARG A 112 -9.43 -12.64 -10.45
N GLY A 113 -8.22 -13.18 -10.24
CA GLY A 113 -7.06 -12.35 -9.91
C GLY A 113 -7.17 -11.72 -8.51
N THR A 114 -7.60 -12.50 -7.52
CA THR A 114 -7.63 -12.06 -6.11
C THR A 114 -6.79 -12.98 -5.25
N VAL A 115 -6.12 -12.43 -4.24
CA VAL A 115 -5.51 -13.20 -3.14
C VAL A 115 -6.14 -12.72 -1.84
N VAL A 116 -6.62 -13.65 -1.02
CA VAL A 116 -7.17 -13.36 0.30
C VAL A 116 -6.36 -14.12 1.34
N TYR A 117 -6.03 -13.44 2.43
CA TYR A 117 -5.47 -14.01 3.64
C TYR A 117 -6.39 -13.63 4.80
N GLU A 118 -6.80 -14.64 5.55
CA GLU A 118 -7.57 -14.49 6.78
C GLU A 118 -6.99 -15.42 7.85
N ARG A 119 -6.76 -14.89 9.05
CA ARG A 119 -6.28 -15.68 10.18
C ARG A 119 -6.67 -15.05 11.50
N ALA A 120 -7.04 -15.89 12.46
CA ALA A 120 -7.08 -15.57 13.88
C ALA A 120 -5.89 -16.24 14.60
N ARG A 121 -5.20 -15.51 15.49
CA ARG A 121 -4.08 -16.01 16.30
C ARG A 121 -4.23 -15.54 17.75
N GLN A 122 -3.87 -16.38 18.71
CA GLN A 122 -3.78 -16.02 20.13
C GLN A 122 -2.32 -16.05 20.59
N THR A 123 -1.87 -15.07 21.37
CA THR A 123 -0.48 -14.93 21.87
C THR A 123 -0.44 -14.33 23.27
N ILE A 124 0.34 -14.90 24.19
CA ILE A 124 0.50 -14.38 25.56
C ILE A 124 1.60 -13.29 25.61
N ALA A 125 2.81 -13.59 25.14
CA ALA A 125 3.98 -12.70 25.26
C ALA A 125 3.81 -11.30 24.64
N ASP A 126 3.01 -11.17 23.58
CA ASP A 126 2.75 -9.87 22.97
C ASP A 126 1.83 -9.00 23.85
N ALA A 127 1.02 -9.56 24.76
CA ALA A 127 0.20 -8.78 25.69
C ALA A 127 1.03 -8.16 26.81
N ASP A 128 1.96 -8.93 27.37
CA ASP A 128 2.85 -8.47 28.45
C ASP A 128 3.73 -7.29 27.99
N SER A 129 4.11 -7.26 26.70
CA SER A 129 4.86 -6.16 26.09
C SER A 129 4.12 -4.81 26.13
N PHE A 130 2.82 -4.81 26.41
CA PHE A 130 1.98 -3.61 26.57
C PHE A 130 1.59 -3.34 28.02
N GLY A 131 2.20 -4.04 28.98
CA GLY A 131 1.87 -3.94 30.40
C GLY A 131 0.55 -4.62 30.76
N LEU A 132 0.04 -5.53 29.92
CA LEU A 132 -1.23 -6.22 30.13
C LEU A 132 -1.01 -7.70 30.40
N SER A 133 -1.36 -8.17 31.59
CA SER A 133 -1.34 -9.61 31.89
C SER A 133 -2.48 -10.34 31.16
N GLY A 134 -2.18 -11.24 30.24
CA GLY A 134 -3.20 -12.05 29.57
C GLY A 134 -2.87 -12.53 28.16
N ARG A 135 -3.86 -12.51 27.26
CA ARG A 135 -3.70 -12.91 25.86
C ARG A 135 -4.05 -11.78 24.92
N ARG A 136 -3.34 -11.72 23.81
CA ARG A 136 -3.68 -10.92 22.65
C ARG A 136 -4.26 -11.83 21.57
N ILE A 137 -5.47 -11.53 21.13
CA ILE A 137 -6.18 -12.22 20.04
C ILE A 137 -6.12 -11.32 18.82
N VAL A 138 -5.44 -11.75 17.77
CA VAL A 138 -5.23 -10.98 16.54
C VAL A 138 -6.01 -11.63 15.41
N THR A 139 -6.94 -10.88 14.84
CA THR A 139 -7.64 -11.23 13.61
C THR A 139 -7.11 -10.35 12.48
N THR A 140 -6.63 -10.97 11.41
CA THR A 140 -6.13 -10.26 10.24
C THR A 140 -6.88 -10.69 9.00
N VAL A 141 -7.30 -9.71 8.21
CA VAL A 141 -7.84 -9.91 6.87
C VAL A 141 -7.04 -9.03 5.90
N ILE A 142 -6.50 -9.64 4.84
CA ILE A 142 -5.83 -8.94 3.74
C ILE A 142 -6.41 -9.46 2.43
N SER A 143 -6.88 -8.55 1.58
CA SER A 143 -7.43 -8.88 0.26
C SER A 143 -6.75 -8.04 -0.81
N ALA A 144 -6.20 -8.68 -1.83
CA ALA A 144 -5.53 -8.02 -2.94
C ALA A 144 -6.13 -8.41 -4.29
N LYS A 145 -6.57 -7.42 -5.06
CA LYS A 145 -7.10 -7.59 -6.42
C LYS A 145 -6.13 -7.01 -7.45
N PHE A 146 -5.79 -7.81 -8.45
CA PHE A 146 -4.98 -7.39 -9.58
C PHE A 146 -5.89 -6.72 -10.61
N VAL A 147 -5.77 -5.40 -10.75
CA VAL A 147 -6.72 -4.58 -11.54
C VAL A 147 -6.23 -4.27 -12.95
N ALA A 148 -4.92 -4.38 -13.18
CA ALA A 148 -4.29 -4.26 -14.49
C ALA A 148 -2.94 -4.98 -14.47
N PRO A 149 -2.32 -5.28 -15.63
CA PRO A 149 -0.96 -5.83 -15.67
C PRO A 149 0.00 -4.95 -14.87
N GLY A 150 0.55 -5.51 -13.79
CA GLY A 150 1.49 -4.79 -12.93
C GLY A 150 0.88 -3.89 -11.86
N ARG A 151 -0.45 -3.82 -11.70
CA ARG A 151 -1.14 -2.95 -10.72
C ARG A 151 -2.04 -3.74 -9.77
N VAL A 152 -1.95 -3.41 -8.49
CA VAL A 152 -2.78 -3.98 -7.40
C VAL A 152 -3.55 -2.87 -6.71
N ARG A 153 -4.84 -3.14 -6.46
CA ARG A 153 -5.67 -2.41 -5.49
C ARG A 153 -6.16 -3.41 -4.45
N ALA A 154 -6.11 -3.01 -3.19
CA ALA A 154 -6.23 -3.99 -2.12
C ALA A 154 -6.67 -3.32 -0.82
N THR A 155 -7.15 -4.15 0.11
CA THR A 155 -7.54 -3.74 1.45
C THR A 155 -6.85 -4.62 2.49
N ALA A 156 -6.61 -4.07 3.67
CA ALA A 156 -6.12 -4.80 4.82
C ALA A 156 -6.78 -4.28 6.09
N ARG A 157 -7.01 -5.17 7.05
CA ARG A 157 -7.47 -4.82 8.38
C ARG A 157 -6.87 -5.78 9.40
N VAL A 158 -6.33 -5.23 10.48
CA VAL A 158 -5.93 -6.00 11.65
C VAL A 158 -6.73 -5.50 12.83
N ARG A 159 -7.33 -6.44 13.54
CA ARG A 159 -7.98 -6.22 14.82
C ARG A 159 -7.25 -7.02 15.87
N SER A 160 -6.83 -6.36 16.95
CA SER A 160 -6.27 -7.01 18.13
C SER A 160 -7.21 -6.78 19.30
N ARG A 161 -7.46 -7.83 20.06
CA ARG A 161 -8.21 -7.77 21.32
C ARG A 161 -7.34 -8.31 22.43
N PHE A 162 -7.15 -7.53 23.47
CA PHE A 162 -6.42 -7.93 24.67
C PHE A 162 -7.42 -8.45 25.68
N VAL A 163 -7.19 -9.65 26.18
CA VAL A 163 -8.04 -10.29 27.17
C VAL A 163 -7.23 -10.62 28.42
N ASP A 164 -7.81 -10.38 29.59
CA ASP A 164 -7.23 -10.78 30.85
C ASP A 164 -7.24 -12.32 31.02
N ARG A 165 -6.69 -12.81 32.14
CA ARG A 165 -6.69 -14.24 32.48
C ARG A 165 -8.10 -14.85 32.61
N ARG A 166 -9.12 -14.02 32.89
CA ARG A 166 -10.53 -14.41 32.99
C ARG A 166 -11.25 -14.35 31.64
N GLY A 167 -10.56 -13.94 30.57
CA GLY A 167 -11.10 -13.84 29.22
C GLY A 167 -11.86 -12.54 28.93
N ARG A 168 -11.87 -11.58 29.86
CA ARG A 168 -12.52 -10.27 29.67
C ARG A 168 -11.66 -9.38 28.81
N THR A 169 -12.27 -8.68 27.86
CA THR A 169 -11.56 -7.71 27.02
C THR A 169 -11.13 -6.51 27.86
N VAL A 170 -9.84 -6.19 27.84
CA VAL A 170 -9.24 -5.05 28.58
C VAL A 170 -8.67 -3.98 27.66
N GLY A 171 -8.60 -4.24 26.35
CA GLY A 171 -8.17 -3.26 25.36
C GLY A 171 -8.32 -3.78 23.95
N ASN A 172 -8.41 -2.87 22.98
CA ASN A 172 -8.58 -3.18 21.57
C ASN A 172 -7.66 -2.32 20.73
N CYS A 173 -7.23 -2.89 19.61
CA CYS A 173 -6.58 -2.15 18.55
C CYS A 173 -7.20 -2.50 17.20
N ASP A 174 -7.33 -1.50 16.34
CA ASP A 174 -7.81 -1.68 14.97
C ASP A 174 -7.00 -0.77 14.05
N THR A 175 -6.59 -1.28 12.90
CA THR A 175 -6.02 -0.44 11.83
C THR A 175 -7.08 0.38 11.12
N GLY A 176 -8.36 0.03 11.28
CA GLY A 176 -9.41 0.35 10.32
C GLY A 176 -9.22 -0.42 9.01
N THR A 177 -10.13 -0.22 8.05
CA THR A 177 -9.93 -0.75 6.69
C THR A 177 -8.92 0.12 5.96
N VAL A 178 -7.73 -0.42 5.74
CA VAL A 178 -6.65 0.26 5.03
C VAL A 178 -6.74 -0.08 3.55
N ALA A 179 -7.12 0.89 2.72
CA ALA A 179 -7.01 0.77 1.27
C ALA A 179 -5.57 1.08 0.83
N TRP A 180 -5.00 0.23 -0.03
CA TRP A 180 -3.63 0.39 -0.50
C TRP A 180 -3.47 0.04 -1.98
N ARG A 181 -2.36 0.53 -2.54
CA ARG A 181 -1.96 0.33 -3.94
C ARG A 181 -0.55 -0.20 -4.00
N ALA A 182 -0.27 -0.98 -5.03
CA ALA A 182 1.07 -1.45 -5.32
C ALA A 182 1.31 -1.68 -6.80
N LEU A 183 2.58 -1.53 -7.17
CA LEU A 183 3.08 -1.82 -8.51
C LEU A 183 3.95 -3.05 -8.49
N ARG A 184 3.98 -3.76 -9.61
CA ARG A 184 4.98 -4.79 -9.86
C ARG A 184 6.35 -4.13 -9.84
N VAL A 185 7.23 -4.63 -8.98
CA VAL A 185 8.57 -4.11 -8.78
C VAL A 185 9.35 -4.28 -10.08
N PRO A 186 9.91 -3.19 -10.64
CA PRO A 186 10.59 -3.26 -11.92
C PRO A 186 11.98 -3.90 -11.80
N GLY A 187 12.39 -4.63 -12.84
CA GLY A 187 13.72 -5.23 -12.94
C GLY A 187 14.84 -4.19 -13.09
N ARG A 188 14.52 -3.01 -13.64
CA ARG A 188 15.37 -1.82 -13.72
C ARG A 188 14.47 -0.60 -13.73
N ILE A 189 14.92 0.52 -13.15
CA ILE A 189 14.23 1.79 -13.25
C ILE A 189 15.22 2.92 -13.44
N VAL A 190 14.87 3.85 -14.32
CA VAL A 190 15.54 5.14 -14.48
C VAL A 190 14.53 6.19 -14.03
N PRO A 191 14.85 7.05 -13.04
CA PRO A 191 13.90 7.99 -12.46
C PRO A 191 13.17 8.87 -13.48
N GLY A 192 13.79 9.18 -14.62
CA GLY A 192 13.23 10.09 -15.62
C GLY A 192 13.67 11.53 -15.39
N ALA A 193 13.04 12.47 -16.08
CA ALA A 193 13.23 13.89 -15.83
C ALA A 193 12.82 14.26 -14.40
N GLU A 194 13.34 15.38 -13.91
CA GLU A 194 12.89 15.96 -12.65
C GLU A 194 11.40 16.30 -12.73
N LEU A 195 10.69 16.09 -11.63
CA LEU A 195 9.29 16.44 -11.52
C LEU A 195 9.13 17.97 -11.50
N PRO A 196 8.18 18.54 -12.25
CA PRO A 196 7.86 19.97 -12.19
C PRO A 196 7.67 20.44 -10.75
N SER A 197 8.10 21.67 -10.47
CA SER A 197 7.80 22.35 -9.21
C SER A 197 6.28 22.43 -9.00
N GLY A 198 5.80 22.26 -7.76
CA GLY A 198 4.37 22.24 -7.46
C GLY A 198 3.67 20.90 -7.77
N SER A 199 4.33 19.95 -8.42
CA SER A 199 3.75 18.62 -8.66
C SER A 199 4.01 17.64 -7.51
N SER A 200 3.01 16.81 -7.20
CA SER A 200 3.14 15.71 -6.26
C SER A 200 3.10 14.37 -6.99
N LYS A 201 3.82 13.37 -6.47
CA LYS A 201 3.82 12.03 -7.04
C LYS A 201 4.09 10.95 -6.01
N THR A 202 3.42 9.82 -6.16
CA THR A 202 3.59 8.65 -5.29
C THR A 202 4.28 7.52 -6.03
N TYR A 203 5.19 6.87 -5.34
CA TYR A 203 6.05 5.81 -5.84
C TYR A 203 5.85 4.54 -5.02
N TYR A 204 5.72 3.42 -5.70
CA TYR A 204 5.56 2.11 -5.07
C TYR A 204 6.63 1.15 -5.55
N GLY A 205 7.21 0.38 -4.62
CA GLY A 205 8.15 -0.66 -4.97
C GLY A 205 8.74 -1.38 -3.78
N ALA A 206 9.98 -1.82 -3.91
CA ALA A 206 10.63 -2.64 -2.91
C ALA A 206 12.14 -2.41 -2.84
N SER A 207 12.71 -2.83 -1.71
CA SER A 207 14.15 -2.94 -1.53
C SER A 207 14.71 -4.25 -2.11
N ALA A 208 16.04 -4.37 -2.21
CA ALA A 208 16.71 -5.62 -2.61
C ALA A 208 16.44 -6.78 -1.63
N GLN A 209 16.00 -6.49 -0.40
CA GLN A 209 15.49 -7.49 0.54
C GLN A 209 14.10 -8.02 0.18
N ARG A 210 13.48 -7.55 -0.91
CA ARG A 210 12.10 -7.86 -1.33
C ARG A 210 11.06 -7.41 -0.28
N LEU A 211 11.34 -6.30 0.40
CA LEU A 211 10.45 -5.69 1.38
C LEU A 211 9.84 -4.41 0.80
N PRO A 212 8.55 -4.15 1.04
CA PRO A 212 7.84 -3.03 0.43
C PRO A 212 8.37 -1.67 0.87
N LEU A 213 8.24 -0.71 -0.05
CA LEU A 213 8.42 0.72 0.21
C LEU A 213 7.35 1.52 -0.53
N VAL A 214 7.01 2.67 0.04
CA VAL A 214 6.21 3.71 -0.59
C VAL A 214 6.92 5.04 -0.37
N ALA A 215 6.96 5.88 -1.40
CA ALA A 215 7.47 7.23 -1.30
C ALA A 215 6.47 8.22 -1.89
N ARG A 216 6.46 9.45 -1.40
CA ARG A 216 5.66 10.54 -1.95
C ARG A 216 6.53 11.78 -2.02
N ARG A 217 6.69 12.34 -3.23
CA ARG A 217 7.16 13.72 -3.39
C ARG A 217 5.95 14.63 -3.25
N ALA A 218 6.00 15.55 -2.31
CA ALA A 218 4.98 16.59 -2.13
C ALA A 218 5.22 17.74 -3.11
N ALA A 219 4.19 18.59 -3.28
CA ALA A 219 4.22 19.73 -4.20
C ALA A 219 5.32 20.75 -3.85
N ASP A 220 5.66 20.86 -2.56
CA ASP A 220 6.74 21.69 -2.03
C ASP A 220 8.15 21.15 -2.32
N GLY A 221 8.26 20.04 -3.06
CA GLY A 221 9.53 19.43 -3.42
C GLY A 221 10.13 18.50 -2.35
N THR A 222 9.49 18.36 -1.18
CA THR A 222 9.95 17.44 -0.14
C THR A 222 9.56 15.99 -0.44
N LEU A 223 10.37 15.05 0.02
CA LEU A 223 10.10 13.62 -0.08
C LEU A 223 9.80 13.03 1.29
N GLU A 224 8.73 12.25 1.29
CA GLU A 224 8.41 11.29 2.32
C GLU A 224 8.67 9.87 1.82
N LEU A 225 9.30 9.04 2.65
CA LEU A 225 9.64 7.65 2.35
C LEU A 225 9.31 6.77 3.55
N ALA A 226 8.53 5.72 3.33
CA ALA A 226 8.36 4.62 4.27
C ALA A 226 8.86 3.31 3.66
N LEU A 227 9.56 2.51 4.46
CA LEU A 227 10.10 1.23 4.02
C LEU A 227 10.12 0.18 5.13
N ALA A 228 9.97 -1.08 4.72
CA ALA A 228 10.18 -2.23 5.57
C ALA A 228 11.61 -2.74 5.40
N TRP A 229 12.21 -3.18 6.50
CA TRP A 229 13.60 -3.63 6.53
C TRP A 229 13.81 -4.76 7.55
N ARG A 230 14.87 -5.54 7.33
CA ARG A 230 15.31 -6.57 8.28
C ARG A 230 16.83 -6.58 8.37
N LEU A 231 17.35 -6.76 9.57
CA LEU A 231 18.77 -7.00 9.83
C LEU A 231 19.03 -8.51 9.83
N ARG A 232 19.64 -9.03 8.76
CA ARG A 232 19.86 -10.49 8.60
C ARG A 232 20.88 -11.07 9.57
N CYS A 233 21.84 -10.24 9.99
CA CYS A 233 22.89 -10.54 10.97
C CYS A 233 22.36 -10.86 12.38
N ILE A 234 21.09 -10.58 12.68
CA ILE A 234 20.44 -10.89 13.95
C ILE A 234 19.45 -12.00 13.61
N PRO A 235 19.84 -13.28 13.81
CA PRO A 235 18.92 -14.40 13.63
C PRO A 235 17.65 -14.18 14.44
N GLY A 236 16.49 -14.46 13.85
CA GLY A 236 15.19 -14.23 14.51
C GLY A 236 14.73 -12.77 14.56
N ALA A 237 15.52 -11.80 14.09
CA ALA A 237 15.07 -10.40 14.04
C ALA A 237 13.79 -10.26 13.22
N LYS A 238 12.76 -9.73 13.90
CA LYS A 238 11.49 -9.37 13.27
C LYS A 238 11.76 -8.30 12.19
N THR A 239 11.01 -8.38 11.09
CA THR A 239 10.98 -7.27 10.12
C THR A 239 10.46 -6.03 10.82
N ARG A 240 11.06 -4.88 10.52
CA ARG A 240 10.72 -3.57 11.08
C ARG A 240 10.36 -2.61 9.95
N GLN A 241 9.87 -1.43 10.32
CA GLN A 241 9.55 -0.37 9.38
C GLN A 241 10.08 0.97 9.86
N THR A 242 10.35 1.87 8.92
CA THR A 242 10.79 3.24 9.21
C THR A 242 10.15 4.19 8.22
N ARG A 243 9.81 5.37 8.72
CA ARG A 243 9.37 6.54 7.95
C ARG A 243 10.40 7.65 8.09
N VAL A 244 10.70 8.30 6.97
CA VAL A 244 11.53 9.51 6.88
C VAL A 244 10.72 10.55 6.11
N GLN A 245 10.66 11.77 6.64
CA GLN A 245 9.83 12.87 6.11
C GLN A 245 10.67 14.12 5.92
N GLY A 246 10.17 15.06 5.11
CA GLY A 246 10.76 16.39 4.95
C GLY A 246 12.11 16.39 4.25
N LEU A 247 12.40 15.39 3.41
CA LEU A 247 13.67 15.34 2.70
C LEU A 247 13.63 16.30 1.51
N ALA A 248 14.41 17.36 1.53
CA ALA A 248 14.57 18.23 0.36
C ALA A 248 15.33 17.50 -0.76
N ALA A 249 14.90 17.67 -2.00
CA ALA A 249 15.64 17.24 -3.18
C ALA A 249 16.52 18.38 -3.65
N THR A 250 17.76 18.06 -4.03
CA THR A 250 18.60 18.95 -4.84
C THR A 250 18.82 18.26 -6.18
N ASN A 251 18.32 18.84 -7.27
CA ASN A 251 18.40 18.29 -8.63
C ASN A 251 17.87 16.84 -8.70
N GLY A 252 16.68 16.59 -8.15
CA GLY A 252 16.09 15.25 -8.08
C GLY A 252 16.80 14.24 -7.16
N VAL A 253 17.80 14.64 -6.37
CA VAL A 253 18.53 13.75 -5.44
C VAL A 253 18.19 14.08 -3.98
N PHE A 254 17.83 13.05 -3.21
CA PHE A 254 17.58 13.11 -1.78
C PHE A 254 18.66 12.40 -1.01
N ARG A 255 19.08 12.99 0.10
CA ARG A 255 19.95 12.36 1.10
C ARG A 255 19.41 12.63 2.49
N ALA A 256 19.45 11.62 3.33
CA ALA A 256 19.11 11.79 4.73
C ALA A 256 19.86 10.82 5.61
N THR A 257 20.17 11.25 6.82
CA THR A 257 20.60 10.38 7.91
C THR A 257 19.70 10.63 9.11
N LYS A 258 19.14 9.58 9.70
CA LYS A 258 18.35 9.65 10.93
C LYS A 258 18.95 8.71 11.96
N ARG A 259 19.17 9.18 13.19
CA ARG A 259 19.56 8.34 14.32
C ARG A 259 18.34 8.10 15.21
N ILE A 260 18.10 6.86 15.56
CA ILE A 260 17.02 6.43 16.46
C ILE A 260 17.66 5.56 17.54
N THR A 261 17.38 5.86 18.79
CA THR A 261 17.85 5.04 19.93
C THR A 261 16.62 4.55 20.67
N GLU A 262 16.53 3.25 20.93
CA GLU A 262 15.41 2.66 21.65
C GLU A 262 15.89 1.53 22.58
N PRO A 263 15.23 1.30 23.72
CA PRO A 263 15.40 0.08 24.51
C PRO A 263 14.90 -1.13 23.72
N ALA A 264 15.64 -2.24 23.72
CA ALA A 264 15.13 -3.51 23.21
C ALA A 264 14.32 -4.23 24.31
N ALA A 265 13.06 -3.84 24.48
CA ALA A 265 12.14 -4.29 25.53
C ALA A 265 11.81 -5.81 25.55
N SER A 266 12.50 -6.64 24.76
CA SER A 266 12.19 -8.07 24.58
C SER A 266 13.36 -9.00 24.86
N VAL A 267 14.47 -8.48 25.39
CA VAL A 267 15.64 -9.30 25.77
C VAL A 267 15.84 -9.14 27.28
N ARG A 268 16.05 -10.26 27.98
CA ARG A 268 16.53 -10.27 29.37
C ARG A 268 17.76 -9.33 29.41
N ASP A 269 17.79 -8.43 30.39
CA ASP A 269 18.86 -7.43 30.55
C ASP A 269 18.75 -6.18 29.63
N GLU A 270 17.59 -5.88 29.04
CA GLU A 270 17.27 -4.59 28.36
C GLU A 270 18.42 -3.90 27.58
N PRO A 271 18.99 -4.55 26.54
CA PRO A 271 20.04 -3.92 25.76
C PRO A 271 19.50 -2.67 25.04
N VAL A 272 20.31 -1.62 25.01
CA VAL A 272 20.00 -0.40 24.26
C VAL A 272 20.44 -0.57 22.81
N VAL A 273 19.54 -0.35 21.86
CA VAL A 273 19.86 -0.44 20.44
C VAL A 273 19.79 0.93 19.80
N THR A 274 20.90 1.32 19.17
CA THR A 274 20.97 2.54 18.35
C THR A 274 20.95 2.15 16.88
N PHE A 275 20.01 2.70 16.13
CA PHE A 275 19.92 2.60 14.69
C PHE A 275 20.37 3.91 14.03
N ARG A 276 21.24 3.81 13.03
CA ARG A 276 21.55 4.88 12.09
C ARG A 276 20.98 4.51 10.73
N HIS A 277 19.97 5.23 10.30
CA HIS A 277 19.33 5.12 9.01
C HIS A 277 20.00 6.09 8.04
N SER A 278 20.38 5.63 6.86
CA SER A 278 20.94 6.46 5.81
C SER A 278 20.23 6.15 4.49
N VAL A 279 19.77 7.18 3.79
CA VAL A 279 19.15 7.07 2.46
C VAL A 279 19.85 8.00 1.49
N ALA A 280 20.04 7.50 0.28
CA ALA A 280 20.39 8.31 -0.88
C ALA A 280 19.56 7.82 -2.06
N ALA A 281 18.74 8.68 -2.65
CA ALA A 281 17.85 8.30 -3.75
C ALA A 281 17.75 9.40 -4.80
N ALA A 282 17.65 9.00 -6.06
CA ALA A 282 17.25 9.86 -7.16
C ALA A 282 15.78 9.61 -7.48
N VAL A 283 15.03 10.68 -7.72
CA VAL A 283 13.61 10.67 -8.07
C VAL A 283 13.40 11.37 -9.41
N GLY A 284 12.36 10.99 -10.11
CA GLY A 284 11.89 11.68 -11.29
C GLY A 284 10.49 11.21 -11.68
N GLU A 285 10.06 11.65 -12.85
CA GLU A 285 8.72 11.41 -13.39
C GLU A 285 8.30 9.93 -13.44
N ARG A 286 9.24 9.04 -13.71
CA ARG A 286 8.98 7.60 -13.90
C ARG A 286 9.20 6.79 -12.63
N GLY A 287 10.03 7.27 -11.71
CA GLY A 287 10.35 6.48 -10.54
C GLY A 287 11.39 7.05 -9.58
N LEU A 288 11.72 6.19 -8.62
CA LEU A 288 12.74 6.39 -7.61
C LEU A 288 13.72 5.23 -7.65
N THR A 289 15.02 5.54 -7.62
CA THR A 289 16.09 4.57 -7.39
C THR A 289 17.05 5.08 -6.34
N GLY A 290 17.64 4.18 -5.55
CA GLY A 290 18.55 4.62 -4.51
C GLY A 290 19.15 3.49 -3.71
N ARG A 291 19.70 3.87 -2.56
CA ARG A 291 20.25 2.99 -1.56
C ARG A 291 19.74 3.40 -0.20
N TRP A 292 19.48 2.40 0.61
CA TRP A 292 19.14 2.52 2.01
C TRP A 292 20.10 1.67 2.82
N ARG A 293 20.51 2.18 3.97
CA ARG A 293 21.36 1.48 4.92
C ARG A 293 20.86 1.71 6.34
N ILE A 294 20.84 0.65 7.14
CA ILE A 294 20.66 0.74 8.57
C ILE A 294 21.86 0.11 9.22
N ASP A 295 22.54 0.88 10.06
CA ASP A 295 23.54 0.38 10.97
C ASP A 295 22.92 0.32 12.37
N ALA A 296 23.01 -0.84 13.02
CA ALA A 296 22.58 -1.06 14.38
C ALA A 296 23.81 -1.24 15.28
N THR A 297 23.79 -0.61 16.44
CA THR A 297 24.71 -0.89 17.54
C THR A 297 23.88 -1.34 18.73
N VAL A 298 24.13 -2.56 19.19
CA VAL A 298 23.50 -3.15 20.38
C VAL A 298 24.49 -2.99 21.54
N ARG A 299 24.09 -2.31 22.60
CA ARG A 299 24.85 -2.19 23.85
C ARG A 299 24.12 -2.98 24.94
N ARG A 300 24.80 -3.97 25.52
CA ARG A 300 24.31 -4.76 26.66
C ARG A 300 24.69 -4.09 27.99
N PRO A 301 24.04 -4.45 29.12
CA PRO A 301 24.35 -3.85 30.43
C PRO A 301 25.77 -4.13 30.92
N ASP A 302 26.34 -5.26 30.53
CA ASP A 302 27.74 -5.64 30.78
C ASP A 302 28.76 -4.74 30.03
N GLY A 303 28.29 -3.77 29.25
CA GLY A 303 29.13 -2.88 28.44
C GLY A 303 29.48 -3.43 27.06
N THR A 304 29.16 -4.69 26.74
CA THR A 304 29.48 -5.33 25.46
C THR A 304 28.74 -4.64 24.32
N ARG A 305 29.45 -4.40 23.21
CA ARG A 305 28.90 -3.74 22.00
C ARG A 305 28.99 -4.63 20.77
N THR A 306 27.86 -4.85 20.11
CA THR A 306 27.80 -5.56 18.82
C THR A 306 27.27 -4.63 17.73
N LYS A 307 27.90 -4.64 16.55
CA LYS A 307 27.46 -3.85 15.39
C LYS A 307 26.85 -4.76 14.32
N CYS A 308 25.86 -4.24 13.61
CA CYS A 308 25.30 -4.88 12.43
C CYS A 308 24.89 -3.84 11.37
N SER A 309 24.87 -4.22 10.09
CA SER A 309 24.30 -3.43 9.01
C SER A 309 23.33 -4.20 8.11
N THR A 310 22.39 -3.49 7.47
CA THR A 310 21.67 -4.03 6.29
C THR A 310 22.54 -4.10 5.03
N GLY A 311 23.74 -3.49 5.06
CA GLY A 311 24.54 -3.21 3.88
C GLY A 311 23.88 -2.18 2.96
N ALA A 312 24.40 -2.04 1.74
CA ALA A 312 23.86 -1.15 0.71
C ALA A 312 22.61 -1.75 0.05
N ASN A 313 21.46 -1.57 0.68
CA ASN A 313 20.21 -2.14 0.21
C ASN A 313 19.60 -1.25 -0.88
N ARG A 314 19.57 -1.73 -2.13
CA ARG A 314 19.08 -0.95 -3.28
C ARG A 314 17.57 -0.75 -3.18
N LEU A 315 17.10 0.45 -3.52
CA LEU A 315 15.68 0.82 -3.58
C LEU A 315 15.25 0.99 -5.03
N ARG A 316 14.04 0.52 -5.34
CA ARG A 316 13.40 0.71 -6.65
C ARG A 316 11.90 0.87 -6.46
N ALA A 317 11.35 1.97 -6.97
CA ALA A 317 9.91 2.21 -6.95
C ALA A 317 9.45 2.96 -8.20
N ALA A 318 8.38 2.49 -8.81
CA ALA A 318 7.79 3.10 -9.99
C ALA A 318 6.72 4.12 -9.58
N ALA A 319 6.55 5.17 -10.38
CA ALA A 319 5.48 6.14 -10.20
C ALA A 319 4.12 5.49 -10.49
N TRP A 320 3.11 5.78 -9.66
CA TRP A 320 1.74 5.28 -9.84
C TRP A 320 0.92 6.12 -10.80
#